data_AF-A0AAU9V5N3-F1
#
_entry.id   AF-A0AAU9V5N3-F1
#
_cell.length_a   1.000
_cell.length_b   1.000
_cell.length_c   1.000
_cell.angle_alpha   90.00
_cell.angle_beta   90.00
_cell.angle_gamma   90.00
#
_symmetry.space_group_name_H-M   'P 1'
#
loop_
_entity.id
_entity.type
_entity.pdbx_description
1 polymer ?
#
loop_
_entity_poly.entity_id
_entity_poly.type
_entity_poly.pdbx_seq_one_letter_code
_entity_poly.pdbx_strand_id
1 'polypeptide(L)'
;MCLIDRREIKPCPLNMTLATKFSTQNACVEVEVPLSSWSTAVTSCPNCSHPLRVSLPCSKGHAQTAVTTIIPVTPTCTVQPTYLPHSPLYTTPSSPLIPSPYNHELRRLADTLRALRLSGWYYGNLDWQGARNFLKDASLGAFLIRDSGDKNFIFSLSVQTEKGPTSVRLHYEHCSFRLDCDRPLAKYMPRFRCVVELVQYYARFGDRGPAGTVWVDREGCPHSPVLLRTPLKKSPPSLLHAARLAIHKALDSNPVTPKLWCAPKHRLLPLPSILIDYLGEYPYSV
;
A
#
# COMPACT_ATOMS: atom_id res chain seq x y z
N MET A 1 15.28 -24.49 -2.38
CA MET A 1 14.56 -23.90 -3.51
C MET A 1 14.98 -22.46 -3.60
N CYS A 2 15.94 -22.17 -4.49
CA CYS A 2 16.39 -20.81 -4.77
C CYS A 2 15.62 -20.25 -5.98
N LEU A 3 15.86 -18.99 -6.32
CA LEU A 3 15.42 -18.38 -7.57
C LEU A 3 16.59 -18.04 -8.48
N ILE A 4 16.39 -18.27 -9.78
CA ILE A 4 17.27 -17.81 -10.86
C ILE A 4 16.49 -16.90 -11.82
N ASP A 5 17.14 -15.81 -12.23
CA ASP A 5 16.69 -14.86 -13.26
C ASP A 5 17.24 -15.28 -14.64
N ARG A 6 16.35 -15.64 -15.58
CA ARG A 6 16.74 -15.89 -16.98
C ARG A 6 16.97 -14.58 -17.75
N ARG A 7 18.23 -14.17 -17.85
CA ARG A 7 18.67 -13.17 -18.84
C ARG A 7 18.99 -13.82 -20.18
N GLU A 8 17.97 -13.96 -21.04
CA GLU A 8 18.23 -14.10 -22.48
C GLU A 8 18.60 -12.74 -23.06
N ILE A 9 19.88 -12.58 -23.44
CA ILE A 9 20.32 -11.48 -24.29
C ILE A 9 19.82 -11.78 -25.71
N LYS A 10 18.63 -11.30 -26.06
CA LYS A 10 18.16 -11.29 -27.45
C LYS A 10 18.47 -9.94 -28.09
N PRO A 11 19.28 -9.88 -29.17
CA PRO A 11 19.46 -8.65 -29.92
C PRO A 11 18.16 -8.31 -30.65
N CYS A 12 17.73 -7.05 -30.59
CA CYS A 12 16.58 -6.58 -31.35
C CYS A 12 16.95 -6.44 -32.84
N PRO A 13 16.28 -7.14 -33.77
CA PRO A 13 16.26 -6.72 -35.16
C PRO A 13 15.27 -5.54 -35.31
N LEU A 14 15.74 -4.46 -35.92
CA LEU A 14 14.89 -3.34 -36.34
C LEU A 14 13.96 -3.77 -37.49
N ASN A 15 12.71 -3.29 -37.45
CA ASN A 15 11.76 -2.99 -38.56
C ASN A 15 10.32 -3.29 -38.09
N MET A 16 9.25 -2.60 -38.48
CA MET A 16 8.96 -1.33 -39.15
C MET A 16 7.42 -1.20 -39.07
N THR A 17 6.93 0.00 -38.74
CA THR A 17 5.66 0.63 -39.17
C THR A 17 4.46 -0.25 -39.59
N LEU A 18 3.33 -0.11 -38.87
CA LEU A 18 2.07 0.34 -39.50
C LEU A 18 1.07 0.88 -38.45
N ALA A 19 0.38 1.95 -38.81
CA ALA A 19 -0.66 2.58 -37.99
C ALA A 19 -2.04 2.34 -38.60
N THR A 20 -3.05 2.03 -37.77
CA THR A 20 -4.44 1.88 -38.20
C THR A 20 -5.44 2.48 -37.22
N LYS A 21 -5.80 3.73 -37.53
CA LYS A 21 -7.15 4.35 -37.44
C LYS A 21 -7.99 4.21 -36.17
N PHE A 22 -8.29 5.37 -35.58
CA PHE A 22 -9.40 5.60 -34.66
C PHE A 22 -10.75 5.21 -35.29
N SER A 23 -11.69 4.79 -34.44
CA SER A 23 -13.13 4.80 -34.74
C SER A 23 -13.86 5.57 -33.65
N THR A 24 -14.71 6.51 -34.06
CA THR A 24 -15.48 7.42 -33.21
C THR A 24 -16.86 6.86 -32.92
N GLN A 25 -17.33 6.93 -31.67
CA GLN A 25 -18.75 6.84 -31.35
C GLN A 25 -19.15 7.93 -30.35
N ASN A 26 -20.14 8.73 -30.75
CA ASN A 26 -20.77 9.76 -29.92
C ASN A 26 -21.98 9.16 -29.20
N ALA A 27 -22.21 9.57 -27.94
CA ALA A 27 -23.54 9.54 -27.32
C ALA A 27 -23.60 10.54 -26.17
N CYS A 28 -24.38 11.60 -26.32
CA CYS A 28 -24.90 12.40 -25.21
C CYS A 28 -26.41 12.20 -25.21
N VAL A 29 -27.00 11.95 -24.04
CA VAL A 29 -28.44 11.69 -23.87
C VAL A 29 -29.10 12.95 -23.31
N GLU A 30 -30.21 13.35 -23.90
CA GLU A 30 -31.02 14.49 -23.43
C GLU A 30 -31.81 14.11 -22.16
N VAL A 31 -31.98 15.08 -21.26
CA VAL A 31 -33.02 15.08 -20.23
C VAL A 31 -33.59 16.49 -20.14
N GLU A 32 -34.90 16.59 -20.26
CA GLU A 32 -35.62 17.87 -20.36
C GLU A 32 -36.50 18.14 -19.11
N VAL A 33 -36.84 19.43 -18.93
CA VAL A 33 -37.97 20.07 -18.19
C VAL A 33 -37.91 20.20 -16.64
N PRO A 34 -38.51 21.25 -15.98
CA PRO A 34 -38.90 22.63 -16.39
C PRO A 34 -38.12 23.77 -15.68
N LEU A 35 -38.32 25.00 -16.17
CA LEU A 35 -37.79 26.26 -15.61
C LEU A 35 -38.62 26.87 -14.47
N SER A 36 -37.96 27.59 -13.54
CA SER A 36 -38.37 28.96 -13.19
C SER A 36 -37.24 29.81 -12.55
N SER A 37 -37.13 31.07 -12.99
CA SER A 37 -36.34 32.20 -12.42
C SER A 37 -34.79 32.14 -12.44
N TRP A 38 -34.16 33.19 -12.99
CA TRP A 38 -32.82 33.16 -13.65
C TRP A 38 -31.79 34.11 -12.99
N SER A 39 -30.52 33.68 -12.75
CA SER A 39 -29.29 34.50 -12.96
C SER A 39 -27.95 33.80 -12.59
N THR A 40 -26.78 34.40 -12.86
CA THR A 40 -26.05 34.32 -14.15
C THR A 40 -24.51 34.70 -14.12
N ALA A 41 -23.56 33.77 -14.34
CA ALA A 41 -22.11 34.02 -14.68
C ALA A 41 -21.47 32.94 -15.62
N VAL A 42 -20.80 33.35 -16.72
CA VAL A 42 -20.43 32.52 -17.91
C VAL A 42 -19.32 31.47 -17.69
N THR A 43 -19.55 30.23 -18.14
CA THR A 43 -18.54 29.20 -18.53
C THR A 43 -19.05 28.38 -19.71
N SER A 44 -18.24 28.09 -20.73
CA SER A 44 -18.68 27.44 -21.98
C SER A 44 -18.35 25.94 -22.07
N CYS A 45 -19.16 25.19 -22.83
CA CYS A 45 -18.96 23.75 -23.04
C CYS A 45 -17.77 23.45 -24.01
N PRO A 46 -16.80 22.58 -23.65
CA PRO A 46 -15.57 22.39 -24.40
C PRO A 46 -15.69 21.60 -25.72
N ASN A 47 -16.90 21.21 -26.15
CA ASN A 47 -17.12 20.50 -27.42
C ASN A 47 -18.01 21.26 -28.43
N CYS A 48 -18.61 22.40 -28.06
CA CYS A 48 -19.50 23.17 -28.94
C CYS A 48 -19.49 24.70 -28.72
N SER A 49 -18.65 25.24 -27.83
CA SER A 49 -18.36 26.68 -27.74
C SER A 49 -19.58 27.59 -27.51
N HIS A 50 -20.52 27.18 -26.65
CA HIS A 50 -21.63 28.03 -26.20
C HIS A 50 -21.54 28.36 -24.69
N PRO A 51 -21.84 29.60 -24.25
CA PRO A 51 -21.66 30.07 -22.88
C PRO A 51 -22.84 29.73 -21.94
N LEU A 52 -22.55 29.20 -20.74
CA LEU A 52 -23.54 28.88 -19.69
C LEU A 52 -23.40 29.85 -18.51
N ARG A 53 -24.44 30.62 -18.14
CA ARG A 53 -24.40 31.58 -17.01
C ARG A 53 -25.03 31.01 -15.71
N VAL A 54 -24.27 30.88 -14.61
CA VAL A 54 -24.78 30.51 -13.24
C VAL A 54 -24.37 31.53 -12.15
N SER A 55 -25.26 31.91 -11.22
CA SER A 55 -24.88 32.65 -9.99
C SER A 55 -25.55 32.08 -8.73
N LEU A 56 -24.92 32.36 -7.58
CA LEU A 56 -25.38 31.99 -6.24
C LEU A 56 -25.93 33.22 -5.51
N PRO A 57 -26.99 33.09 -4.68
CA PRO A 57 -27.40 34.15 -3.76
C PRO A 57 -26.57 34.14 -2.46
N CYS A 58 -26.42 35.34 -1.89
CA CYS A 58 -25.75 35.60 -0.61
C CYS A 58 -26.82 35.79 0.50
N SER A 59 -26.49 35.42 1.73
CA SER A 59 -27.28 35.76 2.92
C SER A 59 -26.43 36.55 3.93
N LYS A 60 -26.86 37.79 4.21
CA LYS A 60 -26.45 38.60 5.38
C LYS A 60 -27.12 38.00 6.64
N GLY A 61 -26.70 38.24 7.89
CA GLY A 61 -25.69 39.14 8.48
C GLY A 61 -26.09 39.49 9.93
N HIS A 62 -25.23 40.21 10.68
CA HIS A 62 -25.39 40.64 12.09
C HIS A 62 -25.23 39.56 13.19
N ALA A 63 -24.71 39.86 14.39
CA ALA A 63 -23.89 41.00 14.85
C ALA A 63 -23.16 40.62 16.16
N GLN A 64 -22.19 41.46 16.58
CA GLN A 64 -21.40 41.30 17.79
C GLN A 64 -22.16 41.71 19.06
N THR A 65 -21.78 41.16 20.22
CA THR A 65 -21.82 41.92 21.48
C THR A 65 -20.79 41.36 22.47
N ALA A 66 -20.00 42.26 23.08
CA ALA A 66 -19.18 41.98 24.25
C ALA A 66 -19.73 42.80 25.41
N VAL A 67 -19.60 42.35 26.68
CA VAL A 67 -19.65 43.22 27.88
C VAL A 67 -19.14 42.49 29.15
N THR A 68 -18.09 43.07 29.73
CA THR A 68 -17.83 43.34 31.17
C THR A 68 -17.67 42.24 32.25
N THR A 69 -16.50 42.33 32.89
CA THR A 69 -16.01 41.82 34.19
C THR A 69 -16.86 42.16 35.43
N ILE A 70 -17.05 41.22 36.37
CA ILE A 70 -17.23 41.50 37.83
C ILE A 70 -16.48 40.44 38.67
N ILE A 71 -15.85 40.89 39.77
CA ILE A 71 -15.15 40.09 40.80
C ILE A 71 -16.07 39.97 42.04
N PRO A 72 -16.00 38.88 42.84
CA PRO A 72 -15.88 39.13 44.28
C PRO A 72 -14.90 38.20 45.05
N VAL A 73 -14.04 38.87 45.84
CA VAL A 73 -13.41 38.54 47.14
C VAL A 73 -13.20 37.09 47.64
N THR A 74 -11.99 36.90 48.17
CA THR A 74 -11.51 35.85 49.08
C THR A 74 -12.21 35.82 50.45
N PRO A 75 -12.02 34.72 51.21
CA PRO A 75 -11.23 34.88 52.44
C PRO A 75 -10.03 33.93 52.55
N THR A 76 -9.02 34.37 53.29
CA THR A 76 -7.76 33.66 53.58
C THR A 76 -7.91 32.59 54.65
N CYS A 77 -7.11 31.54 54.56
CA CYS A 77 -6.63 30.80 55.73
C CYS A 77 -5.15 30.47 55.55
N THR A 78 -4.34 30.74 56.58
CA THR A 78 -2.87 30.67 56.56
C THR A 78 -2.41 29.57 57.50
N VAL A 79 -1.68 28.57 56.98
CA VAL A 79 -0.89 27.64 57.81
C VAL A 79 0.46 27.40 57.13
N GLN A 80 1.51 27.27 57.95
CA GLN A 80 2.93 27.41 57.59
C GLN A 80 3.54 26.20 56.83
N PRO A 81 4.70 26.39 56.16
CA PRO A 81 5.40 25.33 55.44
C PRO A 81 6.30 24.48 56.33
N THR A 82 6.30 23.16 56.09
CA THR A 82 7.33 22.25 56.60
C THR A 82 8.55 22.30 55.69
N TYR A 83 9.69 22.75 56.20
CA TYR A 83 10.98 22.73 55.49
C TYR A 83 11.47 21.29 55.27
N LEU A 84 12.14 21.05 54.13
CA LEU A 84 13.35 20.22 53.93
C LEU A 84 13.76 20.34 52.43
N PRO A 85 15.01 19.99 52.03
CA PRO A 85 15.83 20.96 51.29
C PRO A 85 15.88 20.78 49.76
N HIS A 86 16.29 21.86 49.10
CA HIS A 86 16.55 21.91 47.67
C HIS A 86 17.71 20.99 47.24
N SER A 87 17.51 20.29 46.13
CA SER A 87 18.58 19.83 45.24
C SER A 87 18.36 20.48 43.87
N PRO A 88 19.34 21.18 43.28
CA PRO A 88 19.15 21.82 41.98
C PRO A 88 19.21 20.77 40.88
N LEU A 89 18.04 20.39 40.33
CA LEU A 89 18.00 19.64 39.08
C LEU A 89 18.44 20.56 37.94
N TYR A 90 19.69 20.39 37.50
CA TYR A 90 20.12 20.86 36.20
C TYR A 90 19.35 20.11 35.12
N THR A 91 18.25 20.71 34.65
CA THR A 91 17.49 20.22 33.50
C THR A 91 18.32 20.43 32.22
N THR A 92 19.25 19.53 31.94
CA THR A 92 19.92 19.47 30.64
C THR A 92 18.88 19.19 29.55
N PRO A 93 18.76 20.05 28.52
CA PRO A 93 17.80 19.83 27.45
C PRO A 93 18.21 18.59 26.64
N SER A 94 17.39 17.55 26.69
CA SER A 94 17.59 16.31 25.96
C SER A 94 17.65 16.58 24.46
N SER A 95 18.82 16.42 23.85
CA SER A 95 18.99 16.54 22.41
C SER A 95 18.14 15.49 21.66
N PRO A 96 17.63 15.80 20.46
CA PRO A 96 16.79 14.87 19.70
C PRO A 96 17.56 13.59 19.37
N LEU A 97 17.07 12.46 19.89
CA LEU A 97 17.63 11.14 19.62
C LEU A 97 17.53 10.81 18.13
N ILE A 98 18.66 10.88 17.43
CA ILE A 98 18.78 10.35 16.07
C ILE A 98 18.43 8.85 16.12
N PRO A 99 17.44 8.36 15.35
CA PRO A 99 17.06 6.95 15.42
C PRO A 99 18.22 6.06 14.99
N SER A 100 18.74 5.25 15.92
CA SER A 100 19.71 4.18 15.62
C SER A 100 19.20 3.33 14.44
N PRO A 101 20.07 2.92 13.49
CA PRO A 101 19.66 2.10 12.34
C PRO A 101 18.90 0.83 12.74
N TYR A 102 19.24 0.24 13.90
CA TYR A 102 18.53 -0.89 14.50
C TYR A 102 17.04 -0.60 14.77
N ASN A 103 16.71 0.61 15.24
CA ASN A 103 15.32 1.01 15.49
C ASN A 103 14.52 1.12 14.18
N HIS A 104 15.16 1.52 13.09
CA HIS A 104 14.51 1.59 11.78
C HIS A 104 14.26 0.18 11.19
N GLU A 105 15.18 -0.78 11.41
CA GLU A 105 14.96 -2.18 11.05
C GLU A 105 13.81 -2.80 11.84
N LEU A 106 13.82 -2.70 13.17
CA LEU A 106 12.71 -3.19 14.01
C LEU A 106 11.38 -2.54 13.64
N ARG A 107 11.35 -1.22 13.35
CA ARG A 107 10.14 -0.54 12.92
C ARG A 107 9.63 -1.06 11.57
N ARG A 108 10.53 -1.29 10.61
CA ARG A 108 10.22 -1.85 9.29
C ARG A 108 9.64 -3.27 9.39
N LEU A 109 10.17 -4.09 10.29
CA LEU A 109 9.64 -5.43 10.59
C LEU A 109 8.25 -5.35 11.24
N ALA A 110 8.05 -4.47 12.23
CA ALA A 110 6.76 -4.28 12.89
C ALA A 110 5.67 -3.78 11.92
N ASP A 111 6.01 -2.83 11.05
CA ASP A 111 5.09 -2.31 10.03
C ASP A 111 4.77 -3.37 8.97
N THR A 112 5.75 -4.19 8.57
CA THR A 112 5.54 -5.34 7.67
C THR A 112 4.63 -6.40 8.29
N LEU A 113 4.83 -6.74 9.57
CA LEU A 113 4.00 -7.70 10.29
C LEU A 113 2.56 -7.19 10.45
N ARG A 114 2.37 -5.88 10.66
CA ARG A 114 1.03 -5.26 10.66
C ARG A 114 0.35 -5.41 9.31
N ALA A 115 1.04 -5.11 8.21
CA ALA A 115 0.50 -5.29 6.86
C ALA A 115 0.17 -6.77 6.57
N LEU A 116 1.06 -7.71 6.89
CA LEU A 116 0.82 -9.15 6.74
C LEU A 116 -0.39 -9.63 7.54
N ARG A 117 -0.61 -9.14 8.77
CA ARG A 117 -1.81 -9.46 9.54
C ARG A 117 -3.09 -8.90 8.90
N LEU A 118 -3.04 -7.67 8.36
CA LEU A 118 -4.18 -7.06 7.66
C LEU A 118 -4.55 -7.76 6.35
N SER A 119 -3.61 -8.42 5.67
CA SER A 119 -3.85 -9.03 4.35
C SER A 119 -4.77 -10.26 4.36
N GLY A 120 -4.85 -10.95 5.50
CA GLY A 120 -5.64 -12.16 5.73
C GLY A 120 -5.02 -13.47 5.19
N TRP A 121 -3.87 -13.41 4.51
CA TRP A 121 -3.16 -14.57 3.93
C TRP A 121 -1.79 -14.84 4.60
N TYR A 122 -1.55 -14.27 5.77
CA TYR A 122 -0.42 -14.59 6.64
C TYR A 122 -0.81 -15.64 7.70
N TYR A 123 -0.04 -16.72 7.74
CA TYR A 123 -0.34 -17.88 8.58
C TYR A 123 0.33 -17.85 9.95
N GLY A 124 1.35 -17.02 10.16
CA GLY A 124 2.16 -17.04 11.38
C GLY A 124 3.04 -18.28 11.43
N ASN A 125 3.15 -18.90 12.61
CA ASN A 125 3.97 -20.07 12.88
C ASN A 125 3.39 -21.39 12.28
N LEU A 126 3.06 -21.34 10.98
CA LEU A 126 2.71 -22.50 10.18
C LEU A 126 4.01 -23.12 9.65
N ASP A 127 4.17 -24.40 9.88
CA ASP A 127 5.29 -25.18 9.37
C ASP A 127 5.18 -25.42 7.85
N TRP A 128 6.21 -26.04 7.28
CA TRP A 128 6.23 -26.30 5.84
C TRP A 128 5.31 -27.45 5.44
N GLN A 129 5.06 -28.43 6.34
CA GLN A 129 4.12 -29.53 6.10
C GLN A 129 2.66 -29.04 6.10
N GLY A 130 2.26 -28.23 7.08
CA GLY A 130 0.94 -27.59 7.11
C GLY A 130 0.71 -26.70 5.89
N ALA A 131 1.70 -25.88 5.50
CA ALA A 131 1.61 -25.08 4.29
C ALA A 131 1.45 -25.93 3.01
N ARG A 132 2.17 -27.06 2.90
CA ARG A 132 1.98 -28.03 1.82
C ARG A 132 0.57 -28.62 1.83
N ASN A 133 0.02 -28.94 3.00
CA ASN A 133 -1.31 -29.51 3.14
C ASN A 133 -2.43 -28.52 2.78
N PHE A 134 -2.27 -27.22 3.05
CA PHE A 134 -3.21 -26.18 2.61
C PHE A 134 -3.16 -25.89 1.10
N LEU A 135 -2.02 -26.12 0.46
CA LEU A 135 -1.80 -25.74 -0.95
C LEU A 135 -1.94 -26.89 -1.95
N LYS A 136 -1.81 -28.15 -1.52
CA LYS A 136 -1.79 -29.33 -2.42
C LYS A 136 -3.02 -29.42 -3.34
N ASP A 137 -4.20 -29.05 -2.84
CA ASP A 137 -5.48 -29.09 -3.55
C ASP A 137 -5.94 -27.70 -4.03
N ALA A 138 -5.10 -26.67 -3.85
CA ALA A 138 -5.39 -25.31 -4.26
C ALA A 138 -5.09 -25.09 -5.76
N SER A 139 -5.59 -23.98 -6.32
CA SER A 139 -5.32 -23.61 -7.71
C SER A 139 -3.85 -23.27 -7.95
N LEU A 140 -3.37 -23.44 -9.19
CA LEU A 140 -2.00 -23.05 -9.56
C LEU A 140 -1.76 -21.56 -9.30
N GLY A 141 -0.63 -21.26 -8.64
CA GLY A 141 -0.31 -19.91 -8.17
C GLY A 141 -1.09 -19.45 -6.94
N ALA A 142 -1.85 -20.33 -6.27
CA ALA A 142 -2.32 -20.06 -4.92
C ALA A 142 -1.14 -19.97 -3.95
N PHE A 143 -1.13 -19.01 -3.03
CA PHE A 143 0.01 -18.78 -2.14
C PHE A 143 -0.38 -18.30 -0.75
N LEU A 144 0.56 -18.44 0.19
CA LEU A 144 0.48 -17.89 1.54
C LEU A 144 1.87 -17.46 2.06
N ILE A 145 1.90 -16.52 3.01
CA ILE A 145 3.10 -16.22 3.80
C ILE A 145 2.98 -16.88 5.17
N ARG A 146 4.09 -17.37 5.70
CA ARG A 146 4.23 -17.94 7.04
C ARG A 146 5.60 -17.57 7.61
N ASP A 147 5.81 -17.85 8.89
CA ASP A 147 7.10 -17.70 9.53
C ASP A 147 8.07 -18.79 9.02
N SER A 148 9.36 -18.51 8.96
CA SER A 148 10.34 -19.51 8.59
C SER A 148 10.67 -20.41 9.79
N GLY A 149 10.76 -21.72 9.57
CA GLY A 149 11.33 -22.66 10.55
C GLY A 149 12.86 -22.64 10.59
N ASP A 150 13.51 -21.77 9.80
CA ASP A 150 14.96 -21.60 9.78
C ASP A 150 15.34 -20.28 10.44
N LYS A 151 16.16 -20.35 11.49
CA LYS A 151 16.62 -19.21 12.31
C LYS A 151 17.27 -18.06 11.54
N ASN A 152 17.74 -18.29 10.32
CA ASN A 152 18.37 -17.26 9.48
C ASN A 152 17.35 -16.43 8.69
N PHE A 153 16.05 -16.76 8.76
CA PHE A 153 15.01 -16.16 7.94
C PHE A 153 13.77 -15.86 8.79
N ILE A 154 13.11 -14.73 8.55
CA ILE A 154 11.92 -14.34 9.34
C ILE A 154 10.66 -14.97 8.72
N PHE A 155 10.53 -14.90 7.40
CA PHE A 155 9.34 -15.32 6.67
C PHE A 155 9.66 -16.32 5.56
N SER A 156 8.65 -17.07 5.15
CA SER A 156 8.66 -17.93 3.96
C SER A 156 7.37 -17.74 3.16
N LEU A 157 7.52 -17.75 1.84
CA LEU A 157 6.43 -17.78 0.86
C LEU A 157 6.23 -19.21 0.41
N SER A 158 5.03 -19.75 0.63
CA SER A 158 4.61 -21.06 0.13
C SER A 158 3.62 -20.87 -1.00
N VAL A 159 3.80 -21.59 -2.11
CA VAL A 159 3.00 -21.43 -3.34
C VAL A 159 2.75 -22.77 -4.01
N GLN A 160 1.54 -22.95 -4.53
CA GLN A 160 1.16 -24.09 -5.34
C GLN A 160 1.68 -23.94 -6.77
N THR A 161 2.45 -24.92 -7.24
CA THR A 161 2.99 -24.96 -8.62
C THR A 161 2.55 -26.23 -9.33
N GLU A 162 2.86 -26.36 -10.63
CA GLU A 162 2.53 -27.54 -11.44
C GLU A 162 3.13 -28.84 -10.90
N LYS A 163 4.30 -28.74 -10.24
CA LYS A 163 4.98 -29.86 -9.55
C LYS A 163 4.57 -29.99 -8.07
N GLY A 164 3.49 -29.31 -7.66
CA GLY A 164 2.96 -29.28 -6.29
C GLY A 164 3.43 -28.08 -5.45
N PRO A 165 3.13 -28.08 -4.13
CA PRO A 165 3.46 -26.97 -3.25
C PRO A 165 4.96 -26.85 -3.00
N THR A 166 5.51 -25.67 -3.23
CA THR A 166 6.90 -25.33 -2.91
C THR A 166 6.98 -24.22 -1.86
N SER A 167 8.16 -23.97 -1.32
CA SER A 167 8.42 -22.87 -0.39
C SER A 167 9.78 -22.23 -0.66
N VAL A 168 9.78 -20.89 -0.72
CA VAL A 168 10.98 -20.05 -0.75
C VAL A 168 11.05 -19.22 0.52
N ARG A 169 12.26 -18.88 0.96
CA ARG A 169 12.48 -18.05 2.15
C ARG A 169 12.64 -16.59 1.76
N LEU A 170 12.39 -15.68 2.70
CA LEU A 170 12.54 -14.24 2.50
C LEU A 170 13.77 -13.75 3.28
N HIS A 171 14.80 -13.29 2.58
CA HIS A 171 15.91 -12.58 3.24
C HIS A 171 15.43 -11.21 3.67
N TYR A 172 15.92 -10.76 4.82
CA TYR A 172 15.73 -9.40 5.31
C TYR A 172 17.09 -8.79 5.65
N GLU A 173 17.48 -7.76 4.91
CA GLU A 173 18.77 -7.08 5.05
C GLU A 173 18.64 -5.60 4.67
N HIS A 174 19.35 -4.71 5.36
CA HIS A 174 19.38 -3.28 5.06
C HIS A 174 17.97 -2.68 4.95
N CYS A 175 17.11 -3.00 5.93
CA CYS A 175 15.69 -2.62 5.95
C CYS A 175 14.84 -3.12 4.75
N SER A 176 15.27 -4.16 4.02
CA SER A 176 14.63 -4.59 2.77
C SER A 176 14.47 -6.11 2.65
N PHE A 177 13.40 -6.56 2.01
CA PHE A 177 13.08 -7.95 1.72
C PHE A 177 13.42 -8.33 0.28
N ARG A 178 13.88 -9.56 0.07
CA ARG A 178 13.99 -10.22 -1.25
C ARG A 178 13.62 -11.70 -1.13
N LEU A 179 13.28 -12.34 -2.25
CA LEU A 179 13.19 -13.80 -2.31
C LEU A 179 14.60 -14.42 -2.23
N ASP A 180 14.70 -15.64 -1.69
CA ASP A 180 15.94 -16.42 -1.65
C ASP A 180 16.44 -16.82 -3.04
N CYS A 181 17.75 -16.67 -3.26
CA CYS A 181 18.41 -16.80 -4.56
C CYS A 181 19.90 -17.11 -4.38
N ASP A 182 20.56 -17.52 -5.45
CA ASP A 182 22.00 -17.75 -5.42
C ASP A 182 22.78 -16.45 -5.18
N ARG A 183 23.88 -16.53 -4.44
CA ARG A 183 24.69 -15.36 -4.01
C ARG A 183 25.09 -14.42 -5.17
N PRO A 184 25.52 -14.90 -6.36
CA PRO A 184 25.87 -14.00 -7.47
C PRO A 184 24.69 -13.18 -8.00
N LEU A 185 23.46 -13.69 -7.84
CA LEU A 185 22.23 -13.06 -8.31
C LEU A 185 21.63 -12.07 -7.30
N ALA A 186 21.97 -12.17 -6.01
CA ALA A 186 21.41 -11.34 -4.93
C ALA A 186 21.57 -9.81 -5.11
N LYS A 187 22.50 -9.37 -5.98
CA LYS A 187 22.68 -7.96 -6.37
C LYS A 187 21.72 -7.47 -7.45
N TYR A 188 21.06 -8.38 -8.17
CA TYR A 188 20.10 -8.09 -9.24
C TYR A 188 18.65 -8.37 -8.82
N MET A 189 18.43 -9.16 -7.76
CA MET A 189 17.09 -9.40 -7.23
C MET A 189 16.44 -8.09 -6.75
N PRO A 190 15.15 -7.85 -7.08
CA PRO A 190 14.44 -6.68 -6.60
C PRO A 190 14.29 -6.74 -5.07
N ARG A 191 14.36 -5.57 -4.44
CA ARG A 191 14.30 -5.38 -2.98
C ARG A 191 13.10 -4.53 -2.63
N PHE A 192 12.37 -4.91 -1.58
CA PHE A 192 11.09 -4.32 -1.20
C PHE A 192 11.12 -3.87 0.25
N ARG A 193 10.37 -2.83 0.61
CA ARG A 193 10.27 -2.36 2.00
C ARG A 193 9.31 -3.21 2.83
N CYS A 194 8.42 -3.97 2.19
CA CYS A 194 7.42 -4.81 2.83
C CYS A 194 7.27 -6.15 2.08
N VAL A 195 6.95 -7.23 2.80
CA VAL A 195 6.63 -8.53 2.17
C VAL A 195 5.36 -8.45 1.31
N VAL A 196 4.39 -7.61 1.67
CA VAL A 196 3.18 -7.40 0.85
C VAL A 196 3.50 -6.71 -0.48
N GLU A 197 4.44 -5.75 -0.45
CA GLU A 197 4.96 -5.08 -1.65
C GLU A 197 5.69 -6.08 -2.58
N LEU A 198 6.51 -6.96 -2.00
CA LEU A 198 7.16 -8.07 -2.71
C LEU A 198 6.13 -8.97 -3.40
N VAL A 199 5.11 -9.43 -2.66
CA VAL A 199 4.04 -10.29 -3.21
C VAL A 199 3.29 -9.57 -4.33
N GLN A 200 2.93 -8.30 -4.13
CA GLN A 200 2.23 -7.48 -5.13
C GLN A 200 3.06 -7.30 -6.42
N TYR A 201 4.38 -7.16 -6.31
CA TYR A 201 5.28 -7.11 -7.47
C TYR A 201 5.24 -8.44 -8.25
N TYR A 202 5.53 -9.56 -7.58
CA TYR A 202 5.55 -10.87 -8.25
C TYR A 202 4.18 -11.32 -8.76
N ALA A 203 3.09 -10.87 -8.15
CA ALA A 203 1.73 -11.12 -8.65
C ALA A 203 1.37 -10.30 -9.90
N ARG A 204 1.95 -9.10 -10.07
CA ARG A 204 1.74 -8.26 -11.26
C ARG A 204 2.62 -8.65 -12.44
N PHE A 205 3.85 -9.05 -12.16
CA PHE A 205 4.91 -9.31 -13.16
C PHE A 205 5.25 -10.80 -13.31
N GLY A 206 4.46 -11.72 -12.72
CA GLY A 206 4.62 -13.17 -12.89
C GLY A 206 3.99 -13.72 -14.18
N ASP A 207 2.78 -13.25 -14.55
CA ASP A 207 2.05 -13.75 -15.73
C ASP A 207 2.48 -13.09 -17.04
N ARG A 208 2.88 -11.81 -17.01
CA ARG A 208 3.60 -11.19 -18.13
C ARG A 208 5.07 -11.48 -17.89
N GLY A 209 5.79 -12.04 -18.84
CA GLY A 209 7.18 -12.46 -18.63
C GLY A 209 8.28 -11.49 -19.10
N PRO A 210 8.59 -10.41 -18.35
CA PRO A 210 9.88 -9.73 -18.42
C PRO A 210 10.72 -9.90 -17.15
N ALA A 211 10.24 -10.65 -16.14
CA ALA A 211 10.93 -10.83 -14.86
C ALA A 211 11.80 -12.09 -14.76
N GLY A 212 11.76 -13.00 -15.74
CA GLY A 212 12.70 -14.13 -15.90
C GLY A 212 12.78 -15.17 -14.77
N THR A 213 12.08 -14.97 -13.65
CA THR A 213 12.28 -15.70 -12.40
C THR A 213 11.65 -17.08 -12.40
N VAL A 214 12.48 -18.10 -12.23
CA VAL A 214 12.10 -19.51 -12.18
C VAL A 214 12.53 -20.10 -10.85
N TRP A 215 11.60 -20.77 -10.16
CA TRP A 215 11.89 -21.60 -8.99
C TRP A 215 12.94 -22.64 -9.36
N VAL A 216 13.89 -22.88 -8.47
CA VAL A 216 14.94 -23.88 -8.64
C VAL A 216 14.81 -24.91 -7.52
N ASP A 217 15.14 -26.16 -7.78
CA ASP A 217 15.14 -27.22 -6.77
C ASP A 217 16.35 -27.13 -5.81
N ARG A 218 16.78 -28.24 -5.21
CA ARG A 218 17.99 -28.27 -4.35
C ARG A 218 19.24 -28.61 -5.16
N GLU A 219 19.03 -29.21 -6.33
CA GLU A 219 20.00 -29.73 -7.26
C GLU A 219 20.47 -28.66 -8.26
N GLY A 220 19.79 -27.51 -8.30
CA GLY A 220 20.09 -26.38 -9.19
C GLY A 220 19.27 -26.39 -10.49
N CYS A 221 18.34 -27.32 -10.63
CA CYS A 221 17.56 -27.50 -11.84
C CYS A 221 16.30 -26.61 -11.87
N PRO A 222 15.93 -26.05 -13.05
CA PRO A 222 14.70 -25.27 -13.21
C PRO A 222 13.43 -26.07 -12.87
N HIS A 223 12.69 -25.59 -11.87
CA HIS A 223 11.50 -26.24 -11.36
C HIS A 223 10.22 -25.75 -12.08
N SER A 224 9.84 -24.48 -11.92
CA SER A 224 8.66 -23.85 -12.54
C SER A 224 8.70 -22.32 -12.42
N PRO A 225 7.96 -21.53 -13.23
CA PRO A 225 7.94 -20.07 -13.12
C PRO A 225 7.37 -19.55 -11.78
N VAL A 226 7.77 -18.35 -11.37
CA VAL A 226 7.16 -17.64 -10.23
C VAL A 226 5.78 -17.10 -10.61
N LEU A 227 4.73 -17.85 -10.27
CA LEU A 227 3.34 -17.46 -10.48
C LEU A 227 2.66 -17.23 -9.12
N LEU A 228 2.33 -15.97 -8.80
CA LEU A 228 1.52 -15.62 -7.63
C LEU A 228 0.18 -15.05 -8.13
N ARG A 229 -0.89 -15.82 -8.01
CA ARG A 229 -2.22 -15.46 -8.54
C ARG A 229 -3.23 -15.20 -7.44
N THR A 230 -3.39 -16.15 -6.51
CA THR A 230 -4.49 -16.13 -5.54
C THR A 230 -3.96 -16.22 -4.11
N PRO A 231 -4.09 -15.17 -3.29
CA PRO A 231 -3.77 -15.30 -1.86
C PRO A 231 -4.75 -16.25 -1.17
N LEU A 232 -4.25 -17.30 -0.53
CA LEU A 232 -5.06 -18.25 0.23
C LEU A 232 -5.41 -17.64 1.60
N LYS A 233 -6.53 -16.92 1.69
CA LYS A 233 -6.94 -16.22 2.92
C LYS A 233 -7.51 -17.20 3.96
N LYS A 234 -7.22 -16.97 5.24
CA LYS A 234 -7.76 -17.74 6.38
C LYS A 234 -9.28 -17.62 6.52
N SER A 235 -9.82 -16.47 6.14
CA SER A 235 -11.24 -16.11 6.20
C SER A 235 -11.53 -15.10 5.09
N PRO A 236 -12.80 -14.92 4.69
CA PRO A 236 -13.17 -13.78 3.84
C PRO A 236 -12.77 -12.44 4.50
N PRO A 237 -12.34 -11.43 3.72
CA PRO A 237 -12.07 -10.10 4.25
C PRO A 237 -13.39 -9.40 4.65
N SER A 238 -13.32 -8.47 5.60
CA SER A 238 -14.45 -7.58 5.87
C SER A 238 -14.79 -6.72 4.64
N LEU A 239 -16.04 -6.28 4.50
CA LEU A 239 -16.46 -5.41 3.40
C LEU A 239 -15.59 -4.14 3.31
N LEU A 240 -15.23 -3.55 4.45
CA LEU A 240 -14.34 -2.39 4.53
C LEU A 240 -12.93 -2.70 4.00
N HIS A 241 -12.38 -3.89 4.28
CA HIS A 241 -11.09 -4.29 3.70
C HIS A 241 -11.20 -4.64 2.22
N ALA A 242 -12.27 -5.31 1.79
CA ALA A 242 -12.53 -5.61 0.39
C ALA A 242 -12.64 -4.31 -0.44
N ALA A 243 -13.32 -3.29 0.07
CA ALA A 243 -13.38 -1.95 -0.53
C ALA A 243 -11.98 -1.30 -0.64
N ARG A 244 -11.16 -1.36 0.42
CA ARG A 244 -9.75 -0.90 0.39
C ARG A 244 -8.93 -1.59 -0.71
N LEU A 245 -9.06 -2.91 -0.86
CA LEU A 245 -8.38 -3.66 -1.92
C LEU A 245 -8.88 -3.25 -3.32
N ALA A 246 -10.19 -3.07 -3.49
CA ALA A 246 -10.78 -2.63 -4.75
C ALA A 246 -10.32 -1.22 -5.15
N ILE A 247 -10.27 -0.28 -4.19
CA ILE A 247 -9.77 1.09 -4.40
C ILE A 247 -8.31 1.07 -4.83
N HIS A 248 -7.42 0.37 -4.12
CA HIS A 248 -6.01 0.31 -4.52
C HIS A 248 -5.83 -0.39 -5.88
N LYS A 249 -6.56 -1.48 -6.14
CA LYS A 249 -6.58 -2.13 -7.47
C LYS A 249 -7.00 -1.16 -8.59
N ALA A 250 -8.00 -0.30 -8.33
CA ALA A 250 -8.42 0.73 -9.29
C ALA A 250 -7.35 1.82 -9.47
N LEU A 251 -6.76 2.35 -8.39
CA LEU A 251 -5.68 3.35 -8.43
C LEU A 251 -4.40 2.84 -9.11
N ASP A 252 -4.16 1.54 -9.07
CA ASP A 252 -3.05 0.88 -9.76
C ASP A 252 -3.33 0.60 -11.24
N SER A 253 -4.58 0.31 -11.60
CA SER A 253 -5.00 0.04 -12.99
C SER A 253 -5.22 1.32 -13.79
N ASN A 254 -5.83 2.32 -13.16
CA ASN A 254 -6.05 3.67 -13.69
C ASN A 254 -5.23 4.66 -12.85
N PRO A 255 -3.98 4.97 -13.25
CA PRO A 255 -3.18 5.98 -12.55
C PRO A 255 -3.83 7.35 -12.70
N VAL A 256 -4.40 7.86 -11.60
CA VAL A 256 -4.95 9.22 -11.51
C VAL A 256 -3.88 10.22 -11.93
N THR A 257 -4.14 10.96 -13.01
CA THR A 257 -3.40 12.17 -13.37
C THR A 257 -3.85 13.32 -12.45
N PRO A 258 -2.96 14.25 -12.04
CA PRO A 258 -1.67 14.57 -12.64
C PRO A 258 -0.44 13.97 -11.93
N LYS A 259 0.74 14.19 -12.54
CA LYS A 259 2.08 13.74 -12.11
C LYS A 259 2.59 14.45 -10.85
N LEU A 260 1.82 14.54 -9.76
CA LEU A 260 2.29 15.09 -8.50
C LEU A 260 2.99 13.98 -7.68
N TRP A 261 4.29 13.79 -7.94
CA TRP A 261 5.17 12.76 -7.33
C TRP A 261 5.32 12.83 -5.79
N CYS A 262 4.58 13.70 -5.12
CA CYS A 262 4.79 14.06 -3.72
C CYS A 262 3.87 13.34 -2.72
N ALA A 263 2.74 12.78 -3.16
CA ALA A 263 1.73 12.18 -2.27
C ALA A 263 1.29 10.78 -2.73
N PRO A 264 1.01 9.84 -1.80
CA PRO A 264 0.38 8.56 -2.14
C PRO A 264 -0.96 8.77 -2.84
N LYS A 265 -1.20 8.03 -3.94
CA LYS A 265 -2.40 8.19 -4.80
C LYS A 265 -3.73 8.25 -4.03
N HIS A 266 -3.88 7.44 -2.97
CA HIS A 266 -5.10 7.39 -2.17
C HIS A 266 -5.41 8.71 -1.43
N ARG A 267 -4.39 9.54 -1.14
CA ARG A 267 -4.57 10.87 -0.53
C ARG A 267 -5.16 11.92 -1.47
N LEU A 268 -5.28 11.61 -2.76
CA LEU A 268 -5.93 12.47 -3.77
C LEU A 268 -7.44 12.20 -3.90
N LEU A 269 -7.97 11.19 -3.20
CA LEU A 269 -9.39 10.86 -3.23
C LEU A 269 -10.20 11.86 -2.38
N PRO A 270 -11.41 12.26 -2.82
CA PRO A 270 -12.29 13.15 -2.06
C PRO A 270 -13.01 12.39 -0.93
N LEU A 271 -12.25 11.88 0.04
CA LEU A 271 -12.74 11.11 1.19
C LEU A 271 -12.37 11.80 2.52
N PRO A 272 -13.16 11.61 3.59
CA PRO A 272 -12.79 12.02 4.94
C PRO A 272 -11.42 11.46 5.36
N SER A 273 -10.66 12.23 6.16
CA SER A 273 -9.30 11.88 6.62
C SER A 273 -9.21 10.48 7.23
N ILE A 274 -10.19 10.09 8.04
CA ILE A 274 -10.28 8.75 8.66
C ILE A 274 -10.23 7.63 7.60
N LEU A 275 -10.91 7.79 6.46
CA LEU A 275 -10.87 6.82 5.36
C LEU A 275 -9.56 6.90 4.58
N ILE A 276 -9.00 8.09 4.40
CA ILE A 276 -7.69 8.29 3.77
C ILE A 276 -6.58 7.58 4.57
N ASP A 277 -6.58 7.72 5.89
CA ASP A 277 -5.59 7.07 6.76
C ASP A 277 -5.80 5.54 6.81
N TYR A 278 -7.05 5.06 6.84
CA TYR A 278 -7.37 3.63 6.71
C TYR A 278 -6.92 3.01 5.37
N LEU A 279 -6.98 3.77 4.27
CA LEU A 279 -6.38 3.36 2.98
C LEU A 279 -4.84 3.36 3.05
N GLY A 280 -4.25 4.27 3.82
CA GLY A 280 -2.81 4.38 4.06
C GLY A 280 -2.20 3.29 4.93
N GLU A 281 -2.97 2.67 5.83
CA GLU A 281 -2.52 1.51 6.64
C GLU A 281 -2.15 0.28 5.80
N TYR A 282 -2.78 0.12 4.64
CA TYR A 282 -2.56 -1.01 3.73
C TYR A 282 -2.64 -0.52 2.28
N PRO A 283 -1.57 0.10 1.74
CA PRO A 283 -1.54 0.71 0.41
C PRO A 283 -1.28 -0.34 -0.70
N TYR A 284 -2.02 -1.45 -0.66
CA TYR A 284 -1.79 -2.64 -1.49
C TYR A 284 -3.09 -3.20 -2.07
N SER A 285 -3.00 -3.91 -3.20
CA SER A 285 -4.13 -4.41 -4.00
C SER A 285 -4.37 -5.93 -3.88
N VAL A 286 -3.73 -6.62 -2.92
CA VAL A 286 -3.70 -8.09 -2.75
C VAL A 286 -4.01 -8.50 -1.31
#